data_AF-A0A3M6KGL8-F1
#
_entry.id   AF-A0A3M6KGL8-F1
#
_cell.length_a   1.000
_cell.length_b   1.000
_cell.length_c   1.000
_cell.angle_alpha   90.00
_cell.angle_beta   90.00
_cell.angle_gamma   90.00
#
_symmetry.space_group_name_H-M   'P 1'
#
loop_
_entity.id
_entity.type
_entity.pdbx_description
1 polymer ?
#
loop_
_entity_poly.entity_id
_entity_poly.type
_entity_poly.pdbx_seq_one_letter_code
_entity_poly.pdbx_strand_id
1 'polypeptide(L)'
;MVKEIPQAETETVVSFGEKRVPRQNYSRVITLDKTLLQNCGCDTNPDSEIRAKVELIKRPDEQFIKVTPFCDEVSQMETATETEVAGDKEDE
;
A
#
# COMPACT_ATOMS: atom_id res chain seq x y z
N MET A 1 -1.35 35.80 28.26
CA MET A 1 -0.69 35.08 27.16
C MET A 1 -0.78 33.60 27.48
N VAL A 2 -1.68 32.87 26.81
CA VAL A 2 -1.78 31.41 26.95
C VAL A 2 -0.70 30.82 26.04
N LYS A 3 0.25 30.09 26.61
CA LYS A 3 1.24 29.32 25.83
C LYS A 3 0.57 28.02 25.39
N GLU A 4 0.38 27.84 24.09
CA GLU A 4 0.01 26.54 23.53
C GLU A 4 1.14 25.55 23.82
N ILE A 5 0.81 24.49 24.55
CA ILE A 5 1.70 23.35 24.76
C ILE A 5 1.50 22.45 23.53
N PRO A 6 2.55 22.14 22.74
CA PRO A 6 2.39 21.24 21.61
C PRO A 6 1.94 19.87 22.15
N GLN A 7 0.79 19.39 21.66
CA GLN A 7 0.30 18.04 21.97
C GLN A 7 1.39 17.04 21.59
N ALA A 8 1.94 16.35 22.58
CA ALA A 8 2.83 15.23 22.32
C ALA A 8 2.00 14.11 21.69
N GLU A 9 2.16 13.91 20.38
CA GLU A 9 1.58 12.77 19.68
C GLU A 9 2.10 11.49 20.35
N THR A 10 1.19 10.75 20.98
CA THR A 10 1.53 9.46 21.58
C THR A 10 1.71 8.44 20.45
N GLU A 11 2.96 8.18 20.08
CA GLU A 11 3.30 7.15 19.11
C GLU A 11 2.86 5.77 19.63
N THR A 12 2.02 5.09 18.85
CA THR A 12 1.63 3.70 19.14
C THR A 12 2.43 2.78 18.24
N VAL A 13 3.31 1.98 18.83
CA VAL A 13 4.17 1.03 18.11
C VAL A 13 3.60 -0.38 18.23
N VAL A 14 3.33 -1.01 17.09
CA VAL A 14 2.94 -2.43 17.01
C VAL A 14 4.05 -3.20 16.29
N SER A 15 4.65 -4.18 16.98
CA SER A 15 5.69 -5.02 16.40
C SER A 15 5.09 -6.23 15.67
N PHE A 16 5.53 -6.44 14.43
CA PHE A 16 5.18 -7.61 13.59
C PHE A 16 6.35 -8.61 13.49
N GLY A 17 7.32 -8.51 14.41
CA GLY A 17 8.52 -9.35 14.45
C GLY A 17 9.58 -8.99 13.41
N GLU A 18 10.65 -9.78 13.37
CA GLU A 18 11.77 -9.59 12.44
C GLU A 18 11.55 -10.36 11.13
N LYS A 19 11.66 -9.69 9.99
CA LYS A 19 11.65 -10.34 8.66
C LYS A 19 13.08 -10.41 8.12
N ARG A 20 13.54 -11.61 7.77
CA ARG A 20 14.88 -11.84 7.22
C ARG A 20 14.88 -11.74 5.70
N VAL A 21 15.81 -10.95 5.17
CA VAL A 21 16.03 -10.82 3.74
C VAL A 21 17.25 -11.67 3.33
N PRO A 22 17.09 -12.73 2.53
CA PRO A 22 18.20 -13.61 2.17
C PRO A 22 19.22 -12.90 1.26
N ARG A 23 20.50 -13.28 1.41
CA ARG A 23 21.63 -12.65 0.69
C ARG A 23 21.79 -13.09 -0.78
N GLN A 24 21.07 -14.12 -1.23
CA GLN A 24 21.40 -14.84 -2.46
C GLN A 24 20.83 -14.26 -3.76
N ASN A 25 19.97 -13.24 -3.71
CA ASN A 25 19.33 -12.65 -4.91
C ASN A 25 19.53 -11.12 -5.00
N TYR A 26 19.59 -10.62 -6.24
CA TYR A 26 19.65 -9.17 -6.53
C TYR A 26 18.33 -8.46 -6.20
N SER A 27 17.19 -9.15 -6.30
CA SER A 27 15.90 -8.65 -5.83
C SER A 27 15.64 -9.17 -4.41
N ARG A 28 15.38 -8.24 -3.50
CA ARG A 28 15.13 -8.49 -2.08
C ARG A 28 13.68 -8.11 -1.79
N VAL A 29 12.82 -9.10 -1.58
CA VAL A 29 11.41 -8.90 -1.28
C VAL A 29 11.19 -8.98 0.23
N ILE A 30 10.49 -8.00 0.78
CA ILE A 30 9.95 -8.03 2.14
C ILE A 30 8.44 -8.14 1.99
N THR A 31 7.85 -9.17 2.61
CA THR A 31 6.40 -9.32 2.65
C THR A 31 5.83 -8.59 3.87
N LEU A 32 4.76 -7.82 3.65
CA LEU A 32 4.00 -7.19 4.72
C LEU A 32 2.82 -8.10 5.09
N ASP A 33 2.58 -8.27 6.39
CA ASP A 33 1.48 -9.10 6.87
C ASP A 33 0.13 -8.42 6.57
N LYS A 34 -0.89 -9.20 6.19
CA LYS A 34 -2.23 -8.69 5.87
C LYS A 34 -2.80 -7.81 7.00
N THR A 35 -2.60 -8.24 8.25
CA THR A 35 -3.06 -7.51 9.44
C THR A 35 -2.40 -6.14 9.59
N LEU A 36 -1.15 -5.96 9.14
CA LEU A 36 -0.49 -4.65 9.16
C LEU A 36 -1.24 -3.68 8.22
N LEU A 37 -1.55 -4.13 7.00
CA LEU A 37 -2.25 -3.31 6.01
C LEU A 37 -3.70 -3.01 6.45
N GLN A 38 -4.38 -3.98 7.03
CA GLN A 38 -5.71 -3.77 7.63
C GLN A 38 -5.69 -2.75 8.77
N ASN A 39 -4.66 -2.78 9.63
CA ASN A 39 -4.49 -1.79 10.70
C ASN A 39 -4.22 -0.38 10.14
N CYS A 40 -3.69 -0.26 8.93
CA CYS A 40 -3.58 1.01 8.21
C CYS A 40 -4.90 1.45 7.53
N GLY A 41 -5.97 0.65 7.60
CA GLY A 41 -7.26 0.93 6.98
C GLY A 41 -7.36 0.50 5.51
N CYS A 42 -6.41 -0.31 5.00
CA CYS A 42 -6.45 -0.74 3.61
C CYS A 42 -7.40 -1.92 3.40
N ASP A 43 -8.12 -1.88 2.27
CA ASP A 43 -8.75 -3.07 1.74
C ASP A 43 -7.68 -4.06 1.30
N THR A 44 -7.85 -5.30 1.72
CA THR A 44 -6.91 -6.41 1.48
C THR A 44 -7.60 -7.55 0.75
N ASN A 45 -8.70 -7.25 0.04
CA ASN A 45 -9.28 -8.10 -0.97
C ASN A 45 -8.24 -8.34 -2.09
N PRO A 46 -8.08 -9.58 -2.60
CA PRO A 46 -7.18 -9.88 -3.71
C PRO A 46 -7.41 -9.02 -4.97
N ASP A 47 -8.63 -8.52 -5.19
CA ASP A 47 -8.96 -7.70 -6.37
C ASP A 47 -8.66 -6.21 -6.17
N SER A 48 -8.25 -5.80 -4.97
CA SER A 48 -7.96 -4.41 -4.62
C SER A 48 -6.47 -4.09 -4.78
N GLU A 49 -6.15 -2.98 -5.46
CA GLU A 49 -4.77 -2.51 -5.58
C GLU A 49 -4.35 -1.75 -4.32
N ILE A 50 -3.19 -2.10 -3.75
CA ILE A 50 -2.59 -1.34 -2.65
C ILE A 50 -1.33 -0.64 -3.16
N ARG A 51 -1.35 0.69 -3.09
CA ARG A 51 -0.18 1.52 -3.43
C ARG A 51 0.51 1.95 -2.13
N ALA A 52 1.81 2.18 -2.17
CA ALA A 52 2.53 2.69 -1.01
C ALA A 52 3.63 3.66 -1.39
N LYS A 53 3.79 4.71 -0.59
CA LYS A 53 4.97 5.58 -0.61
C LYS A 53 6.09 4.92 0.18
N VAL A 54 7.28 4.85 -0.41
CA VAL A 54 8.46 4.27 0.22
C VAL A 54 9.53 5.35 0.32
N GLU A 55 9.99 5.62 1.55
CA GLU A 55 10.94 6.68 1.84
C GLU A 55 12.07 6.16 2.72
N LEU A 56 13.31 6.55 2.41
CA LEU A 56 14.46 6.30 3.28
C LEU A 56 14.61 7.47 4.25
N ILE A 57 14.39 7.21 5.54
CA ILE A 57 14.58 8.19 6.59
C ILE A 57 15.98 7.98 7.19
N LYS A 58 16.80 9.04 7.16
CA LYS A 58 18.13 9.05 7.78
C LYS A 58 18.18 10.10 8.88
N ARG A 59 18.24 9.63 10.13
CA ARG A 59 18.51 10.45 11.32
C ARG A 59 19.92 10.10 11.84
N PRO A 60 20.52 10.93 12.70
CA PRO A 60 21.85 10.66 13.24
C PRO A 60 21.96 9.34 14.02
N ASP A 61 20.88 8.96 14.70
CA ASP A 61 20.76 7.81 15.58
C ASP A 61 20.05 6.60 14.94
N GLU A 62 19.25 6.84 13.90
CA GLU A 62 18.43 5.79 13.29
C GLU A 62 18.28 5.94 11.77
N GLN A 63 18.28 4.81 11.07
CA GLN A 63 17.95 4.75 9.65
C GLN A 63 16.92 3.66 9.41
N PHE A 64 15.80 4.02 8.81
CA PHE A 64 14.74 3.08 8.50
C PHE A 64 14.06 3.44 7.18
N ILE A 65 13.39 2.44 6.61
CA ILE A 65 12.50 2.64 5.47
C ILE A 65 11.11 2.89 6.03
N LYS A 66 10.54 4.06 5.76
CA LYS A 66 9.13 4.35 6.03
C LYS A 66 8.31 3.90 4.84
N VAL A 67 7.37 2.99 5.08
CA VAL A 67 6.36 2.57 4.08
C VAL A 67 5.02 3.13 4.52
N THR A 68 4.39 3.95 3.68
CA THR A 68 3.07 4.54 3.95
C THR A 68 2.10 4.07 2.88
N PRO A 69 1.19 3.12 3.18
CA PRO A 69 0.20 2.68 2.20
C PRO A 69 -0.84 3.77 1.92
N PHE A 70 -1.32 3.81 0.69
CA PHE A 70 -2.47 4.59 0.25
C PHE A 70 -3.65 3.63 0.14
N CYS A 71 -4.59 3.79 1.06
CA CYS A 71 -5.82 3.02 1.10
C CYS A 71 -6.91 3.86 0.41
N ASP A 72 -6.90 3.90 -0.93
CA ASP A 72 -7.94 4.60 -1.67
C ASP A 72 -9.27 3.89 -1.41
N GLU A 73 -10.35 4.65 -1.15
CA GLU A 73 -11.69 4.08 -1.25
C GLU A 73 -11.90 3.66 -2.70
N VAL A 74 -12.38 2.43 -2.91
CA VAL A 74 -12.64 1.86 -4.23
C VAL A 74 -13.58 2.81 -4.98
N SER A 75 -12.98 3.69 -5.77
CA SER A 75 -13.72 4.56 -6.68
C SER A 75 -14.22 3.63 -7.76
N GLN A 76 -15.53 3.41 -7.80
CA GLN A 76 -16.18 2.57 -8.80
C GLN A 76 -15.72 3.02 -10.18
N MET A 77 -14.76 2.29 -10.74
CA MET A 77 -14.32 2.48 -12.10
C MET A 77 -15.40 1.82 -12.94
N GLU A 78 -16.29 2.64 -13.53
CA GLU A 78 -17.30 2.18 -14.47
C GLU A 78 -16.62 1.40 -15.58
N THR A 79 -16.74 0.08 -15.54
CA THR A 79 -16.36 -0.78 -16.65
C THR A 79 -17.36 -0.57 -17.77
N ALA A 80 -17.01 0.25 -18.76
CA ALA A 80 -17.68 0.25 -20.05
C ALA A 80 -17.34 -1.07 -20.76
N THR A 81 -18.16 -2.08 -20.52
CA THR A 81 -18.29 -3.24 -21.41
C THR A 81 -19.14 -2.83 -22.61
N GLU A 82 -18.53 -2.70 -23.78
CA GLU A 82 -19.22 -2.97 -25.05
C GLU A 82 -18.56 -4.18 -25.69
N THR A 83 -19.32 -5.28 -25.73
CA THR A 83 -19.00 -6.53 -26.39
C THR A 83 -20.05 -6.77 -27.47
N GLU A 84 -19.55 -7.03 -28.68
CA GLU A 84 -20.19 -7.71 -29.83
C GLU A 84 -21.27 -6.92 -30.62
N VAL A 85 -21.36 -6.98 -31.95
CA VAL A 85 -21.34 -8.20 -32.78
C VAL A 85 -20.82 -7.95 -34.20
N ALA A 86 -20.11 -8.96 -34.72
CA ALA A 86 -19.68 -9.13 -36.10
C ALA A 86 -20.82 -8.98 -37.14
N GLY A 87 -20.48 -8.38 -38.29
CA GLY A 87 -21.29 -8.37 -39.49
C GLY A 87 -20.45 -8.83 -40.67
N ASP A 88 -20.26 -10.14 -40.79
CA ASP A 88 -19.83 -10.81 -42.02
C ASP A 88 -21.04 -10.84 -42.96
N LYS A 89 -20.89 -10.33 -44.19
CA LYS A 89 -21.84 -10.51 -45.29
C LYS A 89 -21.06 -10.75 -46.57
N GLU A 90 -20.84 -12.04 -46.84
CA GLU A 90 -20.74 -12.58 -48.19
C GLU A 90 -22.17 -12.77 -48.78
N ASP A 91 -22.23 -13.04 -50.09
CA ASP A 91 -23.38 -13.19 -51.02
C ASP A 91 -23.82 -11.85 -51.68
N GLU A 92 -23.81 -11.66 -53.01
CA GLU A 92 -23.84 -12.54 -54.20
C GLU A 92 -23.25 -11.79 -55.41
#